data_AF-E1IFT7-F1
#
_entry.id   AF-E1IFT7-F1
#
_cell.length_a   1.000
_cell.length_b   1.000
_cell.length_c   1.000
_cell.angle_alpha   90.00
_cell.angle_beta   90.00
_cell.angle_gamma   90.00
#
_symmetry.space_group_name_H-M   'P 1'
#
loop_
_entity.id
_entity.type
_entity.pdbx_description
1 polymer ?
#
loop_
_entity_poly.entity_id
_entity_poly.type
_entity_poly.pdbx_seq_one_letter_code
_entity_poly.pdbx_strand_id
1 'polypeptide(L)'
;MANQEPTIANILRQLTHEYVGSVHERQLFDHVLQYRPSSAKNPYATIRERLRWEGLSLGWLRLSRTHLMPLRVLLQDLQFRCLPRLADITTGRLPLAHFLPFAGTQGAWFDLVDEAGTSFPLIYPDQNDPDDESLPGFDLRGWFAHTGFAEGDSILVQITHLTEKGPILRVGYEPQTLRQPTPEQDRALIEALVERVNQTQDGLVACEDVILPIFAQAPWRTSYPGTPWQHLVIRDARVQLVDDSLLTNQYNFALNFIPSAIEEVFESQSIPEGERIAADNALLAEIEALQRDLRRSREEDADAGLWNGQILRASTAYSTLDSDLDQLFTRHNSLSAIEGYDEFDADDDEDDDDLFGFNQIDSDDLVLFENDEFARLQAAHRELIEALPPGVADQIEAARPEEAEVILAQHLNMLLAKKPHLFPPLDLSMNPDEMGIEPPTESLFDADAWQEQAEDDEDDDWEDEVDDLFAVDDDAARFYDESSDLISQFYDYLLESGKRSTTAHDHSHNVVIYAEFLALYYQRSLIHGDYASLDECLFYHYPRRILNTTPRHVREICTSMKQFYAFLKDRGIIADDRFAYAIWRRRDQAARVLSIYDRLAADSPNFDALFTRLFQPYTE
;
A
#
# COMPACT_ATOMS: atom_id res chain seq x y z
N MET A 1 -44.39 25.13 3.83
CA MET A 1 -43.70 23.83 3.74
C MET A 1 -42.80 23.93 2.53
N ALA A 2 -41.48 24.00 2.74
CA ALA A 2 -40.54 24.11 1.63
C ALA A 2 -40.41 22.74 0.96
N ASN A 3 -40.79 22.64 -0.32
CA ASN A 3 -40.45 21.49 -1.14
C ASN A 3 -38.93 21.51 -1.33
N GLN A 4 -38.20 20.77 -0.50
CA GLN A 4 -36.78 20.52 -0.73
C GLN A 4 -36.66 19.77 -2.06
N GLU A 5 -35.83 20.28 -2.97
CA GLU A 5 -35.51 19.59 -4.21
C GLU A 5 -34.90 18.22 -3.88
N PRO A 6 -35.33 17.14 -4.58
CA PRO A 6 -34.79 15.81 -4.34
C PRO A 6 -33.29 15.78 -4.66
N THR A 7 -32.49 15.29 -3.72
CA THR A 7 -31.05 15.13 -3.92
C THR A 7 -30.75 14.02 -4.93
N ILE A 8 -29.58 14.06 -5.58
CA ILE A 8 -29.14 13.01 -6.52
C ILE A 8 -29.15 11.64 -5.82
N ALA A 9 -28.70 11.57 -4.56
CA ALA A 9 -28.74 10.35 -3.75
C ALA A 9 -30.16 9.80 -3.57
N ASN A 10 -31.14 10.65 -3.25
CA ASN A 10 -32.54 10.23 -3.09
C ASN A 10 -33.14 9.74 -4.40
N ILE A 11 -32.83 10.41 -5.52
CA ILE A 11 -33.25 10.00 -6.86
C ILE A 11 -32.64 8.64 -7.21
N LEU A 12 -31.33 8.47 -7.01
CA LEU A 12 -30.65 7.20 -7.28
C LEU A 12 -31.23 6.05 -6.46
N ARG A 13 -31.51 6.26 -5.16
CA ARG A 13 -32.18 5.27 -4.30
C ARG A 13 -33.58 4.93 -4.80
N GLN A 14 -34.37 5.92 -5.19
CA GLN A 14 -35.70 5.70 -5.76
C GLN A 14 -35.63 4.89 -7.06
N LEU A 15 -34.72 5.26 -7.96
CA LEU A 15 -34.53 4.60 -9.24
C LEU A 15 -34.12 3.13 -9.09
N THR A 16 -33.49 2.75 -7.97
CA THR A 16 -33.22 1.32 -7.71
C THR A 16 -34.51 0.51 -7.81
N HIS A 17 -35.66 1.00 -7.32
CA HIS A 17 -36.92 0.26 -7.35
C HIS A 17 -37.54 0.13 -8.75
N GLU A 18 -37.22 1.05 -9.66
CA GLU A 18 -37.79 1.09 -11.01
C GLU A 18 -37.13 0.09 -11.98
N TYR A 19 -35.83 -0.17 -11.81
CA TYR A 19 -35.08 -1.04 -12.71
C TYR A 19 -35.01 -2.48 -12.20
N VAL A 20 -35.35 -3.47 -13.04
CA VAL A 20 -35.40 -4.91 -12.64
C VAL A 20 -34.14 -5.69 -13.06
N GLY A 21 -33.17 -5.05 -13.72
CA GLY A 21 -31.97 -5.71 -14.23
C GLY A 21 -30.80 -4.76 -14.42
N SER A 22 -29.82 -5.16 -15.21
CA SER A 22 -28.70 -4.31 -15.58
C SER A 22 -29.17 -3.12 -16.44
N VAL A 23 -28.54 -1.97 -16.21
CA VAL A 23 -28.87 -0.69 -16.84
C VAL A 23 -27.58 -0.08 -17.35
N HIS A 24 -27.63 0.49 -18.56
CA HIS A 24 -26.51 1.25 -19.09
C HIS A 24 -26.33 2.56 -18.29
N GLU A 25 -25.10 2.89 -17.91
CA GLU A 25 -24.79 4.02 -17.03
C GLU A 25 -25.38 5.34 -17.58
N ARG A 26 -25.19 5.61 -18.87
CA ARG A 26 -25.78 6.78 -19.56
C ARG A 26 -27.31 6.86 -19.43
N GLN A 27 -28.02 5.74 -19.53
CA GLN A 27 -29.47 5.71 -19.40
C GLN A 27 -29.90 6.06 -17.97
N LEU A 28 -29.18 5.56 -16.96
CA LEU A 28 -29.42 5.93 -15.57
C LEU A 28 -29.20 7.43 -15.36
N PHE A 29 -28.11 7.97 -15.91
CA PHE A 29 -27.77 9.39 -15.77
C PHE A 29 -28.82 10.29 -16.42
N ASP A 30 -29.25 9.94 -17.62
CA ASP A 30 -30.33 10.66 -18.31
C ASP A 30 -31.62 10.65 -17.48
N HIS A 31 -31.92 9.52 -16.83
CA HIS A 31 -33.09 9.43 -15.96
C HIS A 31 -32.96 10.30 -14.70
N VAL A 32 -31.78 10.34 -14.07
CA VAL A 32 -31.51 11.25 -12.94
C VAL A 32 -31.67 12.71 -13.35
N LEU A 33 -31.17 13.10 -14.53
CA LEU A 33 -31.28 14.46 -15.05
C LEU A 33 -32.71 14.84 -15.45
N GLN A 34 -33.61 13.88 -15.72
CA GLN A 34 -35.04 14.16 -15.89
C GLN A 34 -35.69 14.60 -14.57
N TYR A 35 -35.28 14.02 -13.44
CA TYR A 35 -35.77 14.41 -12.11
C TYR A 35 -35.10 15.70 -11.61
N ARG A 36 -33.81 15.87 -11.90
CA ARG A 36 -33.04 17.05 -11.50
C ARG A 36 -32.19 17.56 -12.68
N PRO A 37 -32.75 18.44 -13.53
CA PRO A 37 -32.01 19.06 -14.61
C PRO A 37 -30.80 19.84 -14.07
N SER A 38 -29.65 19.69 -14.70
CA SER A 38 -28.42 20.39 -14.35
C SER A 38 -27.99 21.30 -15.50
N SER A 39 -27.51 22.51 -15.17
CA SER A 39 -26.95 23.47 -16.12
C SER A 39 -25.42 23.44 -16.17
N ALA A 40 -24.78 22.47 -15.52
CA ALA A 40 -23.33 22.32 -15.52
C ALA A 40 -22.78 21.93 -16.91
N LYS A 41 -21.53 22.30 -17.22
CA LYS A 41 -20.84 21.93 -18.48
C LYS A 41 -20.80 20.41 -18.68
N ASN A 42 -20.63 19.64 -17.59
CA ASN A 42 -20.74 18.18 -17.59
C ASN A 42 -21.68 17.71 -16.46
N PRO A 43 -22.99 17.51 -16.75
CA PRO A 43 -23.97 17.15 -15.74
C PRO A 43 -23.84 15.70 -15.25
N TYR A 44 -23.10 14.85 -15.96
CA TYR A 44 -22.89 13.44 -15.60
C TYR A 44 -21.78 13.24 -14.57
N ALA A 45 -20.79 14.14 -14.51
CA ALA A 45 -19.61 14.00 -13.65
C ALA A 45 -20.00 13.77 -12.17
N THR A 46 -20.86 14.62 -11.62
CA THR A 46 -21.31 14.53 -10.22
C THR A 46 -22.08 13.23 -9.93
N ILE A 47 -22.85 12.73 -10.90
CA ILE A 47 -23.61 11.48 -10.75
C ILE A 47 -22.64 10.28 -10.75
N ARG A 48 -21.65 10.30 -11.66
CA ARG A 48 -20.62 9.27 -11.77
C ARG A 48 -19.75 9.21 -10.52
N GLU A 49 -19.31 10.35 -10.02
CA GLU A 49 -18.48 10.46 -8.81
C GLU A 49 -19.24 9.92 -7.58
N ARG A 50 -20.51 10.29 -7.42
CA ARG A 50 -21.40 9.71 -6.40
C ARG A 50 -21.48 8.18 -6.51
N LEU A 51 -21.66 7.64 -7.70
CA LEU A 51 -21.75 6.18 -7.89
C LEU A 51 -20.40 5.48 -7.75
N ARG A 52 -19.27 6.18 -7.94
CA ARG A 52 -17.92 5.66 -7.70
C ARG A 52 -17.69 5.43 -6.22
N TRP A 53 -18.04 6.39 -5.37
CA TRP A 53 -17.74 6.35 -3.93
C TRP A 53 -18.88 5.80 -3.07
N GLU A 54 -20.13 6.14 -3.40
CA GLU A 54 -21.32 5.81 -2.60
C GLU A 54 -22.19 4.72 -3.28
N GLY A 55 -21.74 4.10 -4.38
CA GLY A 55 -22.56 3.22 -5.22
C GLY A 55 -23.38 2.19 -4.44
N LEU A 56 -22.73 1.39 -3.61
CA LEU A 56 -23.37 0.33 -2.80
C LEU A 56 -24.33 0.91 -1.76
N SER A 57 -23.94 1.98 -1.06
CA SER A 57 -24.81 2.70 -0.10
C SER A 57 -26.06 3.34 -0.76
N LEU A 58 -25.98 3.62 -2.06
CA LEU A 58 -27.09 4.11 -2.88
C LEU A 58 -27.91 2.97 -3.51
N GLY A 59 -27.51 1.72 -3.27
CA GLY A 59 -28.18 0.52 -3.76
C GLY A 59 -27.83 0.16 -5.20
N TRP A 60 -26.66 0.58 -5.70
CA TRP A 60 -26.17 0.32 -7.06
C TRP A 60 -24.84 -0.43 -7.04
N LEU A 61 -24.75 -1.46 -7.87
CA LEU A 61 -23.56 -2.26 -8.10
C LEU A 61 -23.02 -2.02 -9.50
N ARG A 62 -21.71 -1.81 -9.63
CA ARG A 62 -21.04 -1.68 -10.93
C ARG A 62 -20.60 -3.05 -11.45
N LEU A 63 -21.16 -3.47 -12.59
CA LEU A 63 -20.82 -4.74 -13.23
C LEU A 63 -19.61 -4.58 -14.17
N SER A 64 -19.59 -3.48 -14.92
CA SER A 64 -18.54 -3.07 -15.85
C SER A 64 -18.48 -1.53 -15.90
N ARG A 65 -17.54 -0.97 -16.68
CA ARG A 65 -17.43 0.49 -16.88
C ARG A 65 -18.71 1.16 -17.36
N THR A 66 -19.58 0.42 -18.06
CA THR A 66 -20.78 1.00 -18.70
C THR A 66 -22.10 0.48 -18.14
N HIS A 67 -22.08 -0.51 -17.24
CA HIS A 67 -23.30 -1.14 -16.74
C HIS A 67 -23.35 -1.17 -15.22
N LEU A 68 -24.51 -0.75 -14.70
CA LEU A 68 -24.87 -0.78 -13.30
C LEU A 68 -26.06 -1.72 -13.10
N MET A 69 -26.16 -2.33 -11.93
CA MET A 69 -27.31 -3.15 -11.53
C MET A 69 -27.78 -2.68 -10.15
N PRO A 70 -29.09 -2.57 -9.91
CA PRO A 70 -29.55 -2.30 -8.56
C PRO A 70 -29.21 -3.47 -7.64
N LEU A 71 -28.55 -3.19 -6.52
CA LEU A 71 -28.08 -4.16 -5.53
C LEU A 71 -29.22 -5.09 -5.06
N ARG A 72 -30.44 -4.55 -4.95
CA ARG A 72 -31.61 -5.35 -4.58
C ARG A 72 -31.91 -6.52 -5.53
N VAL A 73 -31.64 -6.36 -6.83
CA VAL A 73 -31.89 -7.43 -7.83
C VAL A 73 -30.90 -8.57 -7.65
N LEU A 74 -29.63 -8.22 -7.36
CA LEU A 74 -28.58 -9.18 -7.07
C LEU A 74 -28.93 -9.96 -5.79
N LEU A 75 -29.20 -9.25 -4.71
CA LEU A 75 -29.36 -9.87 -3.38
C LEU A 75 -30.67 -10.64 -3.24
N GLN A 76 -31.70 -10.31 -4.04
CA GLN A 76 -32.97 -11.02 -3.99
C GLN A 76 -32.79 -12.51 -4.31
N ASP A 77 -33.26 -13.35 -3.38
CA ASP A 77 -33.20 -14.82 -3.42
C ASP A 77 -31.78 -15.41 -3.55
N LEU A 78 -30.76 -14.59 -3.29
CA LEU A 78 -29.38 -15.03 -3.27
C LEU A 78 -29.19 -16.04 -2.12
N GLN A 79 -28.55 -17.16 -2.46
CA GLN A 79 -28.19 -18.20 -1.50
C GLN A 79 -26.68 -18.32 -1.40
N PHE A 80 -26.19 -18.41 -0.18
CA PHE A 80 -24.79 -18.66 0.11
C PHE A 80 -24.66 -19.58 1.33
N ARG A 81 -23.46 -20.11 1.52
CA ARG A 81 -23.13 -21.04 2.61
C ARG A 81 -22.18 -20.34 3.58
N CYS A 82 -22.39 -20.53 4.87
CA CYS A 82 -21.42 -20.22 5.91
C CYS A 82 -20.92 -21.54 6.52
N LEU A 83 -19.64 -21.57 6.90
CA LEU A 83 -18.99 -22.69 7.57
C LEU A 83 -18.40 -22.21 8.90
N PRO A 84 -19.16 -22.29 10.00
CA PRO A 84 -18.69 -21.84 11.31
C PRO A 84 -17.44 -22.61 11.76
N ARG A 85 -16.51 -21.92 12.43
CA ARG A 85 -15.35 -22.55 13.07
C ARG A 85 -15.76 -23.35 14.30
N LEU A 86 -14.87 -24.23 14.77
CA LEU A 86 -15.08 -24.92 16.05
C LEU A 86 -15.23 -23.93 17.22
N ALA A 87 -14.48 -22.82 17.20
CA ALA A 87 -14.59 -21.74 18.16
C ALA A 87 -15.99 -21.08 18.12
N ASP A 88 -16.50 -20.76 16.92
CA ASP A 88 -17.82 -20.18 16.70
C ASP A 88 -18.94 -21.10 17.25
N ILE A 89 -18.84 -22.41 17.00
CA ILE A 89 -19.80 -23.42 17.50
C ILE A 89 -19.73 -23.53 19.02
N THR A 90 -18.52 -23.54 19.59
CA THR A 90 -18.29 -23.71 21.03
C THR A 90 -18.79 -22.50 21.82
N THR A 91 -18.52 -21.29 21.33
CA THR A 91 -19.02 -20.04 21.93
C THR A 91 -20.51 -19.84 21.66
N GLY A 92 -21.03 -20.46 20.60
CA GLY A 92 -22.38 -20.27 20.09
C GLY A 92 -22.57 -18.92 19.40
N ARG A 93 -21.49 -18.27 18.96
CA ARG A 93 -21.50 -16.97 18.29
C ARG A 93 -21.04 -17.14 16.84
N LEU A 94 -21.77 -16.55 15.90
CA LEU A 94 -21.39 -16.52 14.49
C LEU A 94 -20.93 -15.10 14.11
N PRO A 95 -19.62 -14.88 13.86
CA PRO A 95 -19.09 -13.57 13.48
C PRO A 95 -19.73 -12.97 12.23
N LEU A 96 -19.78 -11.64 12.16
CA LEU A 96 -20.34 -10.93 11.00
C LEU A 96 -19.57 -11.19 9.69
N ALA A 97 -18.28 -11.52 9.75
CA ALA A 97 -17.43 -11.81 8.60
C ALA A 97 -18.00 -12.93 7.69
N HIS A 98 -18.72 -13.90 8.26
CA HIS A 98 -19.37 -14.99 7.49
C HIS A 98 -20.42 -14.50 6.49
N PHE A 99 -20.95 -13.29 6.68
CA PHE A 99 -21.99 -12.70 5.83
C PHE A 99 -21.45 -11.73 4.79
N LEU A 100 -20.18 -11.32 4.89
CA LEU A 100 -19.57 -10.42 3.92
C LEU A 100 -19.36 -11.11 2.56
N PRO A 101 -19.48 -10.38 1.44
CA PRO A 101 -19.99 -9.01 1.31
C PRO A 101 -21.51 -8.94 1.06
N PHE A 102 -22.25 -10.02 1.32
CA PHE A 102 -23.69 -10.11 0.99
C PHE A 102 -24.59 -9.35 1.98
N ALA A 103 -24.12 -9.14 3.21
CA ALA A 103 -24.77 -8.32 4.22
C ALA A 103 -23.73 -7.69 5.17
N GLY A 104 -24.08 -6.58 5.83
CA GLY A 104 -23.21 -5.91 6.80
C GLY A 104 -22.17 -4.95 6.22
N THR A 105 -22.14 -4.75 4.90
CA THR A 105 -21.24 -3.79 4.23
C THR A 105 -21.60 -2.34 4.57
N GLN A 106 -20.60 -1.49 4.82
CA GLN A 106 -20.74 -0.02 4.99
C GLN A 106 -21.78 0.40 6.05
N GLY A 107 -21.90 -0.34 7.15
CA GLY A 107 -22.82 -0.01 8.24
C GLY A 107 -24.31 -0.32 7.96
N ALA A 108 -24.60 -1.04 6.86
CA ALA A 108 -25.96 -1.50 6.57
C ALA A 108 -26.38 -2.63 7.53
N TRP A 109 -27.37 -2.35 8.37
CA TRP A 109 -27.95 -3.32 9.30
C TRP A 109 -28.63 -4.48 8.56
N PHE A 110 -28.68 -5.66 9.16
CA PHE A 110 -29.49 -6.77 8.67
C PHE A 110 -30.01 -7.63 9.81
N ASP A 111 -31.15 -8.29 9.56
CA ASP A 111 -31.76 -9.19 10.54
C ASP A 111 -31.50 -10.64 10.13
N LEU A 112 -30.97 -11.44 11.07
CA LEU A 112 -30.79 -12.88 10.91
C LEU A 112 -31.96 -13.60 11.58
N VAL A 113 -32.64 -14.50 10.86
CA VAL A 113 -33.79 -15.27 11.36
C VAL A 113 -33.64 -16.77 11.11
N ASP A 114 -34.21 -17.59 11.99
CA ASP A 114 -34.30 -19.03 11.80
C ASP A 114 -35.36 -19.44 10.75
N GLU A 115 -35.50 -20.74 10.52
CA GLU A 115 -36.50 -21.32 9.60
C GLU A 115 -37.96 -20.99 10.00
N ALA A 116 -38.21 -20.72 11.29
CA ALA A 116 -39.51 -20.34 11.84
C ALA A 116 -39.74 -18.80 11.82
N GLY A 117 -38.74 -18.01 11.44
CA GLY A 117 -38.77 -16.55 11.42
C GLY A 117 -38.40 -15.87 12.76
N THR A 118 -37.82 -16.61 13.70
CA THR A 118 -37.31 -16.07 14.98
C THR A 118 -35.99 -15.36 14.75
N SER A 119 -35.88 -14.09 15.17
CA SER A 119 -34.63 -13.33 15.05
C SER A 119 -33.57 -13.77 16.05
N PHE A 120 -32.33 -13.85 15.58
CA PHE A 120 -31.15 -14.01 16.43
C PHE A 120 -30.69 -12.65 16.97
N PRO A 121 -30.33 -12.56 18.26
CA PRO A 121 -29.79 -11.33 18.80
C PRO A 121 -28.35 -11.13 18.34
N LEU A 122 -28.00 -9.90 17.99
CA LEU A 122 -26.62 -9.51 17.73
C LEU A 122 -25.93 -9.21 19.07
N ILE A 123 -24.75 -9.79 19.24
CA ILE A 123 -23.86 -9.54 20.38
C ILE A 123 -22.67 -8.72 19.88
N TYR A 124 -22.37 -7.66 20.62
CA TYR A 124 -21.15 -6.88 20.44
C TYR A 124 -20.14 -7.28 21.53
N PRO A 125 -18.83 -7.20 21.24
CA PRO A 125 -17.80 -7.33 22.28
C PRO A 125 -18.03 -6.32 23.41
N ASP A 126 -17.65 -6.70 24.63
CA ASP A 126 -17.71 -5.81 25.77
C ASP A 126 -16.58 -4.78 25.68
N GLN A 127 -16.92 -3.55 25.29
CA GLN A 127 -15.96 -2.44 25.20
C GLN A 127 -15.29 -2.08 26.55
N ASN A 128 -15.79 -2.61 27.68
CA ASN A 128 -15.20 -2.39 29.00
C ASN A 128 -14.21 -3.50 29.41
N ASP A 129 -14.14 -4.59 28.64
CA ASP A 129 -13.19 -5.66 28.87
C ASP A 129 -12.06 -5.56 27.84
N PRO A 130 -10.88 -5.03 28.23
CA PRO A 130 -9.74 -4.91 27.31
C PRO A 130 -9.19 -6.27 26.86
N ASP A 131 -9.60 -7.38 27.49
CA ASP A 131 -9.23 -8.74 27.11
C ASP A 131 -10.29 -9.41 26.19
N ASP A 132 -11.42 -8.76 25.88
CA ASP A 132 -12.45 -9.30 24.99
C ASP A 132 -12.10 -9.05 23.51
N GLU A 133 -11.30 -9.94 22.95
CA GLU A 133 -10.91 -9.96 21.53
C GLU A 133 -12.05 -10.43 20.59
N SER A 134 -13.27 -10.66 21.10
CA SER A 134 -14.32 -11.29 20.31
C SER A 134 -14.92 -10.37 19.24
N LEU A 135 -15.10 -10.92 18.05
CA LEU A 135 -15.79 -10.21 16.97
C LEU A 135 -17.29 -10.05 17.23
N PRO A 136 -17.92 -8.94 16.76
CA PRO A 136 -19.36 -8.83 16.75
C PRO A 136 -19.98 -9.97 15.93
N GLY A 137 -21.08 -10.54 16.44
CA GLY A 137 -21.68 -11.73 15.85
C GLY A 137 -23.06 -12.06 16.41
N PHE A 138 -23.78 -12.95 15.73
CA PHE A 138 -25.12 -13.38 16.16
C PHE A 138 -25.04 -14.53 17.17
N ASP A 139 -25.89 -14.50 18.19
CA ASP A 139 -26.04 -15.62 19.13
C ASP A 139 -26.87 -16.75 18.51
N LEU A 140 -26.20 -17.84 18.14
CA LEU A 140 -26.81 -19.05 17.61
C LEU A 140 -26.80 -20.19 18.63
N ARG A 141 -26.40 -19.95 19.89
CA ARG A 141 -26.18 -21.02 20.88
C ARG A 141 -27.39 -21.93 21.06
N GLY A 142 -28.58 -21.35 21.19
CA GLY A 142 -29.83 -22.11 21.31
C GLY A 142 -30.16 -22.91 20.06
N TRP A 143 -29.84 -22.37 18.88
CA TRP A 143 -30.10 -23.00 17.59
C TRP A 143 -29.12 -24.13 17.28
N PHE A 144 -27.82 -23.96 17.57
CA PHE A 144 -26.82 -25.03 17.48
C PHE A 144 -27.18 -26.20 18.41
N ALA A 145 -27.59 -25.91 19.65
CA ALA A 145 -28.03 -26.94 20.59
C ALA A 145 -29.29 -27.68 20.11
N HIS A 146 -30.24 -26.97 19.50
CA HIS A 146 -31.48 -27.57 18.99
C HIS A 146 -31.26 -28.45 17.76
N THR A 147 -30.41 -28.01 16.84
CA THR A 147 -30.10 -28.71 15.59
C THR A 147 -29.09 -29.83 15.77
N GLY A 148 -28.34 -29.84 16.88
CA GLY A 148 -27.23 -30.76 17.09
C GLY A 148 -26.05 -30.45 16.19
N PHE A 149 -25.84 -29.17 15.89
CA PHE A 149 -24.81 -28.68 14.96
C PHE A 149 -23.42 -29.14 15.39
N ALA A 150 -22.66 -29.72 14.46
CA ALA A 150 -21.32 -30.23 14.69
C ALA A 150 -20.29 -29.57 13.77
N GLU A 151 -19.01 -29.73 14.10
CA GLU A 151 -17.91 -29.28 13.23
C GLU A 151 -18.04 -29.89 11.84
N GLY A 152 -17.89 -29.05 10.81
CA GLY A 152 -18.01 -29.45 9.41
C GLY A 152 -19.43 -29.35 8.85
N ASP A 153 -20.46 -29.17 9.68
CA ASP A 153 -21.80 -28.79 9.23
C ASP A 153 -21.81 -27.36 8.66
N SER A 154 -22.83 -27.05 7.88
CA SER A 154 -22.97 -25.76 7.20
C SER A 154 -24.28 -25.07 7.54
N ILE A 155 -24.24 -23.76 7.50
CA ILE A 155 -25.44 -22.91 7.54
C ILE A 155 -25.73 -22.48 6.11
N LEU A 156 -26.91 -22.81 5.61
CA LEU A 156 -27.41 -22.28 4.35
C LEU A 156 -28.12 -20.96 4.65
N VAL A 157 -27.70 -19.90 3.97
CA VAL A 157 -28.25 -18.56 4.17
C VAL A 157 -28.97 -18.13 2.89
N GLN A 158 -30.24 -17.75 3.03
CA GLN A 158 -31.03 -17.20 1.96
C GLN A 158 -31.44 -15.76 2.29
N ILE A 159 -31.18 -14.83 1.37
CA ILE A 159 -31.69 -13.47 1.47
C ILE A 159 -33.15 -13.45 0.98
N THR A 160 -34.08 -13.25 1.91
CA THR A 160 -35.52 -13.39 1.64
C THR A 160 -36.19 -12.08 1.26
N HIS A 161 -35.90 -11.00 1.99
CA HIS A 161 -36.52 -9.70 1.79
C HIS A 161 -35.50 -8.58 1.98
N LEU A 162 -35.63 -7.53 1.18
CA LEU A 162 -34.92 -6.28 1.38
C LEU A 162 -35.90 -5.27 1.95
N THR A 163 -35.67 -4.83 3.18
CA THR A 163 -36.46 -3.81 3.84
C THR A 163 -35.74 -2.46 3.78
N GLU A 164 -36.43 -1.38 4.14
CA GLU A 164 -35.79 -0.06 4.29
C GLU A 164 -34.66 -0.05 5.34
N LYS A 165 -34.67 -1.01 6.27
CA LYS A 165 -33.63 -1.15 7.31
C LYS A 165 -32.47 -2.06 6.90
N GLY A 166 -32.63 -2.83 5.81
CA GLY A 166 -31.65 -3.83 5.37
C GLY A 166 -32.24 -5.18 4.97
N PRO A 167 -31.40 -6.13 4.55
CA PRO A 167 -31.83 -7.47 4.17
C PRO A 167 -32.25 -8.32 5.39
N ILE A 168 -33.19 -9.24 5.18
CA ILE A 168 -33.55 -10.30 6.12
C ILE A 168 -32.97 -11.62 5.62
N LEU A 169 -32.06 -12.18 6.40
CA LEU A 169 -31.33 -13.41 6.10
C LEU A 169 -31.98 -14.55 6.86
N ARG A 170 -32.45 -15.57 6.14
CA ARG A 170 -32.97 -16.80 6.74
C ARG A 170 -31.88 -17.86 6.75
N VAL A 171 -31.64 -18.45 7.92
CA VAL A 171 -30.70 -19.57 8.08
C VAL A 171 -31.42 -20.91 8.03
N GLY A 172 -30.78 -21.89 7.41
CA GLY A 172 -31.17 -23.30 7.40
C GLY A 172 -30.00 -24.19 7.76
N TYR A 173 -30.29 -25.34 8.37
CA TYR A 173 -29.28 -26.31 8.79
C TYR A 173 -28.95 -27.30 7.66
N GLU A 174 -27.66 -27.49 7.39
CA GLU A 174 -27.17 -28.50 6.47
C GLU A 174 -26.07 -29.37 7.12
N PRO A 175 -26.33 -30.67 7.35
CA PRO A 175 -25.30 -31.57 7.86
C PRO A 175 -24.25 -31.87 6.79
N GLN A 176 -22.99 -32.02 7.20
CA GLN A 176 -21.86 -32.30 6.29
C GLN A 176 -22.11 -33.51 5.38
N THR A 177 -22.77 -34.53 5.90
CA THR A 177 -23.05 -35.80 5.18
C THR A 177 -24.04 -35.66 4.03
N LEU A 178 -24.89 -34.62 4.04
CA LEU A 178 -25.88 -34.36 2.99
C LEU A 178 -25.44 -33.26 2.01
N ARG A 179 -24.24 -32.69 2.22
CA ARG A 179 -23.71 -31.64 1.36
C ARG A 179 -23.52 -32.15 -0.08
N GLN A 180 -24.09 -31.44 -1.05
CA GLN A 180 -23.89 -31.76 -2.46
C GLN A 180 -22.59 -31.09 -2.96
N PRO A 181 -21.72 -31.82 -3.66
CA PRO A 181 -20.52 -31.23 -4.26
C PRO A 181 -20.89 -30.41 -5.50
N THR A 182 -20.33 -29.21 -5.61
CA THR A 182 -20.58 -28.26 -6.71
C THR A 182 -19.27 -27.75 -7.34
N PRO A 183 -18.37 -28.66 -7.78
CA PRO A 183 -17.00 -28.31 -8.18
C PRO A 183 -16.94 -27.38 -9.40
N GLU A 184 -17.96 -27.43 -10.29
CA GLU A 184 -18.03 -26.53 -11.43
C GLU A 184 -18.33 -25.08 -11.02
N GLN A 185 -19.18 -24.88 -10.00
CA GLN A 185 -19.48 -23.56 -9.46
C GLN A 185 -18.25 -23.02 -8.72
N ASP A 186 -17.64 -23.84 -7.87
CA ASP A 186 -16.44 -23.48 -7.12
C ASP A 186 -15.30 -23.06 -8.06
N ARG A 187 -15.06 -23.85 -9.12
CA ARG A 187 -14.05 -23.51 -10.14
C ARG A 187 -14.41 -22.24 -10.91
N ALA A 188 -15.68 -22.04 -11.28
CA ALA A 188 -16.10 -20.82 -11.97
C ALA A 188 -15.94 -19.57 -11.09
N LEU A 189 -16.22 -19.69 -9.79
CA LEU A 189 -16.10 -18.60 -8.83
C LEU A 189 -14.64 -18.21 -8.60
N ILE A 190 -13.75 -19.17 -8.36
CA ILE A 190 -12.34 -18.87 -8.08
C ILE A 190 -11.61 -18.30 -9.31
N GLU A 191 -11.89 -18.81 -10.51
CA GLU A 191 -11.29 -18.25 -11.73
C GLU A 191 -11.78 -16.82 -12.00
N ALA A 192 -13.07 -16.54 -11.77
CA ALA A 192 -13.60 -15.19 -11.92
C ALA A 192 -13.05 -14.22 -10.86
N LEU A 193 -12.82 -14.71 -9.64
CA LEU A 193 -12.16 -13.95 -8.56
C LEU A 193 -10.74 -13.55 -8.96
N VAL A 194 -9.93 -14.53 -9.33
CA VAL A 194 -8.54 -14.34 -9.76
C VAL A 194 -8.47 -13.38 -10.96
N GLU A 195 -9.33 -13.57 -11.96
CA GLU A 195 -9.38 -12.69 -13.13
C GLU A 195 -9.68 -11.24 -12.73
N ARG A 196 -10.66 -11.02 -11.85
CA ARG A 196 -11.11 -9.67 -11.49
C ARG A 196 -10.13 -8.97 -10.55
N VAL A 197 -9.51 -9.69 -9.61
CA VAL A 197 -8.41 -9.15 -8.79
C VAL A 197 -7.23 -8.77 -9.69
N ASN A 198 -6.83 -9.63 -10.64
CA ASN A 198 -5.74 -9.33 -11.58
C ASN A 198 -6.02 -8.15 -12.52
N GLN A 199 -7.29 -7.87 -12.84
CA GLN A 199 -7.68 -6.72 -13.64
C GLN A 199 -7.68 -5.41 -12.85
N THR A 200 -7.77 -5.50 -11.52
CA THR A 200 -7.74 -4.34 -10.64
C THR A 200 -6.28 -3.98 -10.39
N GLN A 201 -5.90 -2.73 -10.66
CA GLN A 201 -4.51 -2.27 -10.48
C GLN A 201 -4.19 -1.96 -9.01
N ASP A 202 -5.21 -1.96 -8.13
CA ASP A 202 -5.06 -1.68 -6.71
C ASP A 202 -4.39 -2.84 -5.97
N GLY A 203 -3.43 -2.52 -5.10
CA GLY A 203 -2.79 -3.52 -4.24
C GLY A 203 -3.73 -4.17 -3.23
N LEU A 204 -4.87 -3.54 -2.94
CA LEU A 204 -5.95 -4.06 -2.10
C LEU A 204 -7.29 -3.71 -2.72
N VAL A 205 -8.17 -4.71 -2.83
CA VAL A 205 -9.50 -4.55 -3.43
C VAL A 205 -10.57 -4.98 -2.44
N ALA A 206 -11.61 -4.17 -2.27
CA ALA A 206 -12.73 -4.53 -1.39
C ALA A 206 -13.47 -5.78 -1.90
N CYS A 207 -13.82 -6.69 -0.99
CA CYS A 207 -14.51 -7.93 -1.33
C CYS A 207 -15.83 -7.68 -2.08
N GLU A 208 -16.58 -6.64 -1.70
CA GLU A 208 -17.82 -6.24 -2.37
C GLU A 208 -17.65 -5.92 -3.86
N ASP A 209 -16.54 -5.29 -4.25
CA ASP A 209 -16.28 -4.86 -5.63
C ASP A 209 -15.86 -6.02 -6.55
N VAL A 210 -15.43 -7.12 -5.95
CA VAL A 210 -15.02 -8.33 -6.64
C VAL A 210 -16.14 -9.38 -6.62
N ILE A 211 -16.63 -9.73 -5.43
CA ILE A 211 -17.56 -10.85 -5.21
C ILE A 211 -18.96 -10.52 -5.74
N LEU A 212 -19.52 -9.34 -5.40
CA LEU A 212 -20.90 -9.03 -5.77
C LEU A 212 -21.12 -9.01 -7.30
N PRO A 213 -20.22 -8.44 -8.13
CA PRO A 213 -20.37 -8.48 -9.58
C PRO A 213 -20.28 -9.88 -10.19
N ILE A 214 -19.47 -10.78 -9.61
CA ILE A 214 -19.39 -12.18 -10.03
C ILE A 214 -20.74 -12.86 -9.77
N PHE A 215 -21.29 -12.71 -8.56
CA PHE A 215 -22.59 -13.27 -8.21
C PHE A 215 -23.74 -12.66 -9.01
N ALA A 216 -23.64 -11.39 -9.42
CA ALA A 216 -24.65 -10.73 -10.25
C ALA A 216 -24.76 -11.34 -11.65
N GLN A 217 -23.66 -11.88 -12.16
CA GLN A 217 -23.58 -12.52 -13.47
C GLN A 217 -23.71 -14.05 -13.37
N ALA A 218 -23.60 -14.63 -12.18
CA ALA A 218 -23.66 -16.06 -11.94
C ALA A 218 -25.10 -16.61 -12.13
N PRO A 219 -25.33 -17.53 -13.10
CA PRO A 219 -26.65 -18.12 -13.31
C PRO A 219 -27.08 -19.02 -12.15
N TRP A 220 -26.13 -19.46 -11.32
CA TRP A 220 -26.33 -20.34 -10.18
C TRP A 220 -26.55 -19.59 -8.86
N ARG A 221 -26.58 -18.25 -8.84
CA ARG A 221 -26.68 -17.43 -7.60
C ARG A 221 -27.90 -17.71 -6.72
N THR A 222 -29.00 -18.17 -7.32
CA THR A 222 -30.26 -18.53 -6.63
C THR A 222 -30.46 -20.06 -6.55
N SER A 223 -29.45 -20.83 -6.94
CA SER A 223 -29.45 -22.29 -6.85
C SER A 223 -28.79 -22.74 -5.54
N TYR A 224 -28.66 -24.05 -5.36
CA TYR A 224 -27.97 -24.59 -4.20
C TYR A 224 -26.50 -24.09 -4.15
N PRO A 225 -26.05 -23.49 -3.03
CA PRO A 225 -24.78 -22.77 -2.99
C PRO A 225 -23.55 -23.69 -2.98
N GLY A 226 -22.48 -23.20 -3.58
CA GLY A 226 -21.15 -23.82 -3.54
C GLY A 226 -20.40 -23.64 -2.24
N THR A 227 -19.13 -24.03 -2.26
CA THR A 227 -18.23 -23.77 -1.13
C THR A 227 -18.19 -22.26 -0.85
N PRO A 228 -18.19 -21.81 0.42
CA PRO A 228 -18.13 -20.38 0.71
C PRO A 228 -16.89 -19.76 0.06
N TRP A 229 -17.05 -18.56 -0.49
CA TRP A 229 -15.99 -17.92 -1.28
C TRP A 229 -14.72 -17.70 -0.45
N GLN A 230 -14.86 -17.38 0.84
CA GLN A 230 -13.74 -17.20 1.77
C GLN A 230 -12.85 -18.45 1.82
N HIS A 231 -13.47 -19.63 1.92
CA HIS A 231 -12.74 -20.90 1.94
C HIS A 231 -12.13 -21.28 0.59
N LEU A 232 -12.67 -20.77 -0.52
CA LEU A 232 -12.04 -20.95 -1.83
C LEU A 232 -10.80 -20.07 -1.97
N VAL A 233 -10.86 -18.83 -1.50
CA VAL A 233 -9.72 -17.89 -1.49
C VAL A 233 -8.60 -18.40 -0.59
N ILE A 234 -8.90 -18.78 0.66
CA ILE A 234 -7.91 -19.34 1.61
C ILE A 234 -7.15 -20.56 1.04
N ARG A 235 -7.78 -21.31 0.13
CA ARG A 235 -7.19 -22.51 -0.48
C ARG A 235 -6.45 -22.25 -1.79
N ASP A 236 -6.55 -21.06 -2.37
CA ASP A 236 -5.97 -20.71 -3.66
C ASP A 236 -4.87 -19.67 -3.47
N ALA A 237 -3.61 -20.07 -3.68
CA ALA A 237 -2.45 -19.19 -3.46
C ALA A 237 -2.37 -17.98 -4.41
N ARG A 238 -3.25 -17.87 -5.42
CA ARG A 238 -3.25 -16.74 -6.37
C ARG A 238 -3.92 -15.48 -5.82
N VAL A 239 -4.72 -15.61 -4.76
CA VAL A 239 -5.43 -14.50 -4.11
C VAL A 239 -5.38 -14.69 -2.61
N GLN A 240 -5.18 -13.62 -1.86
CA GLN A 240 -5.16 -13.60 -0.41
C GLN A 240 -6.33 -12.78 0.11
N LEU A 241 -6.90 -13.23 1.22
CA LEU A 241 -7.90 -12.52 2.00
C LEU A 241 -7.18 -11.81 3.16
N VAL A 242 -7.40 -10.51 3.30
CA VAL A 242 -6.82 -9.66 4.34
C VAL A 242 -7.96 -9.06 5.16
N ASP A 243 -7.89 -9.16 6.49
CA ASP A 243 -8.88 -8.62 7.43
C ASP A 243 -10.34 -9.02 7.11
N ASP A 244 -10.55 -10.23 6.60
CA ASP A 244 -11.86 -10.79 6.19
C ASP A 244 -12.67 -9.96 5.16
N SER A 245 -12.12 -8.86 4.64
CA SER A 245 -12.86 -7.82 3.90
C SER A 245 -12.15 -7.31 2.65
N LEU A 246 -10.85 -7.54 2.53
CA LEU A 246 -10.03 -7.11 1.39
C LEU A 246 -9.41 -8.31 0.68
N LEU A 247 -9.25 -8.20 -0.64
CA LEU A 247 -8.58 -9.18 -1.49
C LEU A 247 -7.33 -8.56 -2.10
N THR A 248 -6.27 -9.36 -2.21
CA THR A 248 -5.05 -8.98 -2.93
C THR A 248 -4.46 -10.16 -3.69
N ASN A 249 -3.81 -9.88 -4.81
CA ASN A 249 -2.93 -10.84 -5.51
C ASN A 249 -1.45 -10.51 -5.30
N GLN A 250 -1.15 -9.42 -4.59
CA GLN A 250 0.20 -9.01 -4.26
C GLN A 250 0.57 -9.64 -2.92
N TYR A 251 1.78 -10.20 -2.84
CA TYR A 251 2.39 -10.52 -1.56
C TYR A 251 2.83 -9.20 -0.91
N ASN A 252 1.88 -8.43 -0.37
CA ASN A 252 2.20 -7.13 0.22
C ASN A 252 2.86 -7.31 1.59
N PHE A 253 4.17 -7.05 1.64
CA PHE A 253 5.02 -7.02 2.83
C PHE A 253 4.36 -6.23 3.98
N ALA A 254 3.79 -5.05 3.70
CA ALA A 254 3.30 -4.13 4.73
C ALA A 254 2.04 -4.61 5.48
N LEU A 255 1.21 -5.46 4.88
CA LEU A 255 -0.08 -5.87 5.50
C LEU A 255 0.09 -6.98 6.53
N ASN A 256 1.13 -7.81 6.39
CA ASN A 256 1.43 -8.87 7.35
C ASN A 256 2.17 -8.36 8.61
N PHE A 257 2.63 -7.11 8.62
CA PHE A 257 3.33 -6.50 9.76
C PHE A 257 2.43 -5.70 10.69
N ILE A 258 1.19 -5.42 10.30
CA ILE A 258 0.20 -4.90 11.23
C ILE A 258 -0.40 -6.13 11.90
N PRO A 259 -0.13 -6.39 13.19
CA PRO A 259 -0.93 -7.36 13.91
C PRO A 259 -2.35 -6.81 13.86
N SER A 260 -3.24 -7.44 13.09
CA SER A 260 -4.65 -7.11 13.17
C SER A 260 -5.02 -7.28 14.64
N ALA A 261 -5.32 -6.18 15.33
CA ALA A 261 -5.70 -6.17 16.74
C ALA A 261 -7.08 -6.86 16.97
N ILE A 262 -7.54 -7.59 15.96
CA ILE A 262 -8.86 -8.16 15.78
C ILE A 262 -8.63 -9.60 15.32
N GLU A 263 -9.22 -10.55 16.03
CA GLU A 263 -9.21 -11.98 15.66
C GLU A 263 -9.73 -12.15 14.22
N GLU A 264 -8.91 -12.63 13.28
CA GLU A 264 -9.38 -12.96 11.93
C GLU A 264 -10.27 -14.22 11.95
N VAL A 265 -11.42 -14.17 11.28
CA VAL A 265 -12.31 -15.33 11.16
C VAL A 265 -11.74 -16.33 10.17
N PHE A 266 -11.12 -15.85 9.09
CA PHE A 266 -10.68 -16.68 7.98
C PHE A 266 -9.15 -16.66 7.84
N GLU A 267 -8.47 -17.29 8.79
CA GLU A 267 -7.01 -17.46 8.73
C GLU A 267 -6.59 -18.23 7.47
N SER A 268 -5.63 -17.67 6.73
CA SER A 268 -4.98 -18.36 5.62
C SER A 268 -4.26 -19.60 6.16
N GLN A 269 -4.49 -20.78 5.56
CA GLN A 269 -3.73 -21.97 5.94
C GLN A 269 -2.25 -21.71 5.65
N SER A 270 -1.42 -21.76 6.68
CA SER A 270 0.04 -21.68 6.51
C SER A 270 0.47 -22.74 5.49
N ILE A 271 1.12 -22.29 4.42
CA ILE A 271 1.64 -23.18 3.37
C ILE A 271 2.53 -24.21 4.07
N PRO A 272 2.33 -25.53 3.87
CA PRO A 272 3.16 -26.54 4.50
C PRO A 272 4.63 -26.25 4.25
N GLU A 273 5.46 -26.30 5.30
CA GLU A 273 6.88 -25.91 5.26
C GLU A 273 7.64 -26.53 4.08
N GLY A 274 7.33 -27.78 3.71
CA GLY A 274 7.93 -28.47 2.57
C GLY A 274 7.58 -27.86 1.19
N GLU A 275 6.35 -27.36 1.01
CA GLU A 275 5.94 -26.67 -0.23
C GLU A 275 6.54 -25.27 -0.29
N ARG A 276 6.65 -24.59 0.86
CA ARG A 276 7.33 -23.30 1.00
C ARG A 276 8.80 -23.38 0.60
N ILE A 277 9.52 -24.36 1.14
CA ILE A 277 10.93 -24.61 0.79
C ILE A 277 11.08 -24.93 -0.71
N ALA A 278 10.14 -25.69 -1.30
CA ALA A 278 10.17 -25.98 -2.72
C ALA A 278 9.96 -24.72 -3.58
N ALA A 279 9.03 -23.83 -3.18
CA ALA A 279 8.79 -22.56 -3.83
C ALA A 279 10.01 -21.62 -3.72
N ASP A 280 10.62 -21.51 -2.54
CA ASP A 280 11.84 -20.72 -2.31
C ASP A 280 12.99 -21.22 -3.20
N ASN A 281 13.19 -22.55 -3.30
CA ASN A 281 14.22 -23.13 -4.15
C ASN A 281 13.98 -22.86 -5.64
N ALA A 282 12.72 -22.92 -6.09
CA ALA A 282 12.36 -22.58 -7.46
C ALA A 282 12.60 -21.09 -7.76
N LEU A 283 12.27 -20.22 -6.80
CA LEU A 283 12.51 -18.79 -6.90
C LEU A 283 14.01 -18.47 -6.91
N LEU A 284 14.81 -19.13 -6.07
CA LEU A 284 16.27 -19.01 -6.07
C LEU A 284 16.86 -19.37 -7.43
N ALA A 285 16.44 -20.49 -8.03
CA ALA A 285 16.91 -20.89 -9.35
C ALA A 285 16.56 -19.85 -10.45
N GLU A 286 15.41 -19.19 -10.30
CA GLU A 286 14.99 -18.11 -11.19
C GLU A 286 15.84 -16.85 -11.00
N ILE A 287 16.10 -16.46 -9.75
CA ILE A 287 17.00 -15.36 -9.40
C ILE A 287 18.39 -15.60 -9.97
N GLU A 288 18.94 -16.80 -9.82
CA GLU A 288 20.26 -17.14 -10.36
C GLU A 288 20.31 -17.08 -11.88
N ALA A 289 19.22 -17.45 -12.56
CA ALA A 289 19.10 -17.29 -14.00
C ALA A 289 19.09 -15.82 -14.41
N LEU A 290 18.30 -14.99 -13.73
CA LEU A 290 18.25 -13.55 -13.96
C LEU A 290 19.62 -12.90 -13.72
N GLN A 291 20.30 -13.23 -12.62
CA GLN A 291 21.62 -12.67 -12.29
C GLN A 291 22.69 -13.02 -13.34
N ARG A 292 22.66 -14.25 -13.87
CA ARG A 292 23.56 -14.64 -14.97
C ARG A 292 23.28 -13.85 -16.25
N ASP A 293 22.02 -13.60 -16.57
CA ASP A 293 21.63 -12.86 -17.76
C ASP A 293 21.97 -11.36 -17.61
N LEU A 294 21.74 -10.77 -16.43
CA LEU A 294 22.13 -9.39 -16.09
C LEU A 294 23.64 -9.22 -16.21
N ARG A 295 24.43 -10.13 -15.60
CA ARG A 295 25.89 -10.08 -15.65
C ARG A 295 26.42 -10.12 -17.08
N ARG A 296 25.94 -11.08 -17.89
CA ARG A 296 26.34 -11.20 -19.30
C ARG A 296 26.03 -9.91 -20.06
N SER A 297 24.82 -9.37 -19.89
CA SER A 297 24.47 -8.13 -20.56
C SER A 297 25.38 -6.98 -20.11
N ARG A 298 25.63 -6.81 -18.82
CA ARG A 298 26.51 -5.78 -18.25
C ARG A 298 27.94 -5.87 -18.78
N GLU A 299 28.47 -7.09 -18.91
CA GLU A 299 29.77 -7.35 -19.56
C GLU A 299 29.77 -6.94 -21.04
N GLU A 300 28.73 -7.31 -21.81
CA GLU A 300 28.59 -6.92 -23.22
C GLU A 300 28.58 -5.38 -23.41
N ASP A 301 27.95 -4.64 -22.51
CA ASP A 301 27.92 -3.16 -22.56
C ASP A 301 29.24 -2.53 -22.11
N ALA A 302 29.93 -3.15 -21.14
CA ALA A 302 31.27 -2.73 -20.74
C ALA A 302 32.27 -2.94 -21.90
N ASP A 303 32.21 -4.09 -22.56
CA ASP A 303 33.01 -4.41 -23.75
C ASP A 303 32.70 -3.47 -24.94
N ALA A 304 31.46 -3.01 -25.05
CA ALA A 304 31.05 -2.00 -26.02
C ALA A 304 31.52 -0.57 -25.66
N GLY A 305 32.15 -0.39 -24.49
CA GLY A 305 32.65 0.89 -24.00
C GLY A 305 31.56 1.86 -23.56
N LEU A 306 30.37 1.35 -23.21
CA LEU A 306 29.24 2.17 -22.75
C LEU A 306 29.37 2.58 -21.28
N TRP A 307 30.18 1.84 -20.52
CA TRP A 307 30.50 2.12 -19.13
C TRP A 307 31.77 1.35 -18.71
N ASN A 308 32.29 1.64 -17.52
CA ASN A 308 33.55 1.10 -17.01
C ASN A 308 33.39 -0.23 -16.23
N GLY A 309 32.17 -0.79 -16.17
CA GLY A 309 31.86 -2.00 -15.42
C GLY A 309 31.79 -1.83 -13.90
N GLN A 310 31.87 -0.59 -13.39
CA GLN A 310 31.72 -0.31 -11.96
C GLN A 310 30.24 -0.07 -11.63
N ILE A 311 29.71 -0.88 -10.72
CA ILE A 311 28.38 -0.70 -10.16
C ILE A 311 28.45 0.39 -9.10
N LEU A 312 27.56 1.38 -9.21
CA LEU A 312 27.39 2.38 -8.18
C LEU A 312 26.36 1.91 -7.15
N ARG A 313 26.51 2.42 -5.93
CA ARG A 313 25.84 1.93 -4.71
C ARG A 313 25.47 3.09 -3.80
N ALA A 314 25.17 4.25 -4.38
CA ALA A 314 24.92 5.44 -3.60
C ALA A 314 23.68 5.23 -2.72
N SER A 315 22.58 4.72 -3.30
CA SER A 315 21.32 4.50 -2.58
C SER A 315 21.38 3.35 -1.57
N THR A 316 22.31 2.40 -1.72
CA THR A 316 22.48 1.30 -0.75
C THR A 316 23.09 1.80 0.55
N ALA A 317 24.01 2.77 0.46
CA ALA A 317 24.74 3.31 1.62
C ALA A 317 23.84 4.14 2.55
N TYR A 318 22.76 4.73 2.04
CA TYR A 318 21.78 5.49 2.82
C TYR A 318 20.64 4.64 3.40
N SER A 319 20.57 3.33 3.09
CA SER A 319 19.46 2.46 3.50
C SER A 319 19.46 2.12 5.01
N THR A 320 20.48 2.51 5.77
CA THR A 320 20.59 2.26 7.24
C THR A 320 20.08 3.40 8.12
N LEU A 321 19.59 4.50 7.54
CA LEU A 321 19.14 5.74 8.23
C LEU A 321 17.70 6.13 7.82
N ASP A 322 16.86 5.14 7.51
CA ASP A 322 15.71 5.34 6.61
C ASP A 322 14.36 5.67 7.27
N SER A 323 14.32 6.01 8.56
CA SER A 323 13.07 6.42 9.23
C SER A 323 12.66 7.88 8.96
N ASP A 324 13.60 8.75 8.59
CA ASP A 324 13.33 10.19 8.44
C ASP A 324 13.10 10.63 6.97
N LEU A 325 13.48 9.80 6.00
CA LEU A 325 13.27 10.07 4.57
C LEU A 325 11.83 9.82 4.12
N ASP A 326 11.06 8.97 4.81
CA ASP A 326 9.63 8.74 4.52
C ASP A 326 8.76 9.99 4.72
N GLN A 327 9.20 10.95 5.55
CA GLN A 327 8.53 12.25 5.70
C GLN A 327 8.80 13.21 4.53
N LEU A 328 9.86 13.01 3.74
CA LEU A 328 10.15 13.83 2.55
C LEU A 328 9.28 13.42 1.36
N PHE A 329 9.00 12.12 1.20
CA PHE A 329 8.12 11.60 0.15
C PHE A 329 6.65 11.98 0.36
N THR A 330 6.24 12.29 1.61
CA THR A 330 4.90 12.83 1.91
C THR A 330 4.84 14.36 1.86
N ARG A 331 5.96 15.07 1.96
CA ARG A 331 6.01 16.56 1.93
C ARG A 331 6.16 17.17 0.54
N HIS A 332 6.75 16.47 -0.43
CA HIS A 332 6.83 16.99 -1.82
C HIS A 332 5.64 16.55 -2.68
N ASN A 333 4.46 17.01 -2.29
CA ASN A 333 3.36 17.27 -3.22
C ASN A 333 3.59 18.63 -3.94
N SER A 334 4.85 19.00 -4.20
CA SER A 334 5.25 20.25 -4.87
C SER A 334 5.05 20.14 -6.39
N LEU A 335 3.82 19.85 -6.79
CA LEU A 335 3.34 19.81 -8.17
C LEU A 335 2.65 21.12 -8.59
N SER A 336 2.91 22.22 -7.88
CA SER A 336 2.33 23.55 -8.18
C SER A 336 3.29 24.55 -8.80
N ALA A 337 4.56 24.18 -9.06
CA ALA A 337 5.59 25.11 -9.51
C ALA A 337 5.83 25.16 -11.03
N ILE A 338 5.11 24.38 -11.85
CA ILE A 338 5.04 24.65 -13.30
C ILE A 338 4.00 25.76 -13.50
N GLU A 339 4.41 27.00 -13.23
CA GLU A 339 3.63 28.21 -13.47
C GLU A 339 3.33 28.36 -14.97
N GLY A 340 2.05 28.21 -15.35
CA GLY A 340 1.58 28.75 -16.62
C GLY A 340 0.44 28.05 -17.35
N TYR A 341 -0.50 27.36 -16.71
CA TYR A 341 -1.68 26.85 -17.42
C TYR A 341 -2.96 26.89 -16.58
N ASP A 342 -3.47 28.10 -16.35
CA ASP A 342 -4.91 28.36 -16.42
C ASP A 342 -5.20 28.76 -17.87
N GLU A 343 -6.28 28.24 -18.45
CA GLU A 343 -6.82 28.63 -19.77
C GLU A 343 -6.16 27.97 -21.01
N PHE A 344 -6.69 26.81 -21.45
CA PHE A 344 -7.21 26.63 -22.83
C PHE A 344 -7.87 25.24 -23.03
N ASP A 345 -9.18 25.26 -23.31
CA ASP A 345 -9.95 24.14 -23.85
C ASP A 345 -9.39 23.75 -25.25
N ALA A 346 -9.19 22.45 -25.48
CA ALA A 346 -9.23 21.87 -26.82
C ALA A 346 -9.84 20.47 -26.75
N ASP A 347 -11.10 20.39 -27.18
CA ASP A 347 -11.84 19.18 -27.49
C ASP A 347 -11.05 18.29 -28.47
N ASP A 348 -10.76 17.05 -28.08
CA ASP A 348 -10.91 15.88 -28.97
C ASP A 348 -10.89 14.59 -28.12
N ASP A 349 -11.92 13.78 -28.32
CA ASP A 349 -12.19 12.52 -27.64
C ASP A 349 -11.01 11.53 -27.69
N GLU A 350 -10.51 11.07 -26.54
CA GLU A 350 -10.01 9.70 -26.29
C GLU A 350 -9.53 9.54 -24.82
N ASP A 351 -10.29 8.71 -24.07
CA ASP A 351 -9.93 7.89 -22.90
C ASP A 351 -8.65 8.21 -22.10
N ASP A 352 -8.79 8.85 -20.93
CA ASP A 352 -7.88 8.69 -19.78
C ASP A 352 -8.70 8.21 -18.56
N ASP A 353 -8.67 6.90 -18.35
CA ASP A 353 -8.77 6.29 -17.02
C ASP A 353 -7.41 6.48 -16.32
N ASP A 354 -7.42 6.54 -14.99
CA ASP A 354 -6.24 6.60 -14.10
C ASP A 354 -5.92 8.01 -13.55
N LEU A 355 -6.82 8.53 -12.72
CA LEU A 355 -6.47 9.49 -11.68
C LEU A 355 -6.96 8.95 -10.33
N PHE A 356 -6.02 8.38 -9.58
CA PHE A 356 -6.23 7.91 -8.21
C PHE A 356 -6.37 9.11 -7.27
N GLY A 357 -7.45 9.08 -6.51
CA GLY A 357 -7.69 10.02 -5.42
C GLY A 357 -6.98 9.54 -4.17
N PHE A 358 -6.04 10.35 -3.68
CA PHE A 358 -5.78 10.48 -2.26
C PHE A 358 -5.98 11.96 -1.92
N ASN A 359 -7.21 12.32 -1.58
CA ASN A 359 -7.50 13.54 -0.85
C ASN A 359 -8.71 13.23 0.04
N GLN A 360 -8.49 13.38 1.36
CA GLN A 360 -9.36 13.08 2.50
C GLN A 360 -9.22 11.69 3.11
N ILE A 361 -8.08 11.48 3.77
CA ILE A 361 -8.10 10.90 5.12
C ILE A 361 -8.19 12.12 6.05
N ASP A 362 -9.30 12.25 6.77
CA ASP A 362 -9.42 13.25 7.83
C ASP A 362 -8.31 12.99 8.86
N SER A 363 -7.50 14.02 9.10
CA SER A 363 -6.35 14.02 10.02
C SER A 363 -6.73 13.87 11.51
N ASP A 364 -7.99 13.56 11.81
CA ASP A 364 -8.53 13.49 13.17
C ASP A 364 -8.76 12.05 13.67
N ASP A 365 -8.60 11.02 12.82
CA ASP A 365 -8.68 9.59 13.22
C ASP A 365 -7.30 8.90 13.41
N LEU A 366 -6.20 9.65 13.31
CA LEU A 366 -4.83 9.16 13.54
C LEU A 366 -4.34 9.39 14.99
N VAL A 367 -5.26 9.47 15.96
CA VAL A 367 -4.96 9.73 17.39
C VAL A 367 -5.60 8.69 18.33
N LEU A 368 -5.64 7.41 17.93
CA LEU A 368 -6.18 6.35 18.81
C LEU A 368 -5.27 5.15 19.06
N PHE A 369 -4.01 5.18 18.60
CA PHE A 369 -3.01 4.18 18.99
C PHE A 369 -1.73 4.87 19.43
N GLU A 370 -1.65 5.24 20.72
CA GLU A 370 -0.36 5.38 21.43
C GLU A 370 -0.49 5.65 22.94
N ASN A 371 -1.64 5.44 23.60
CA ASN A 371 -1.81 5.94 24.98
C ASN A 371 -0.91 5.24 26.02
N ASP A 372 -0.61 3.94 25.92
CA ASP A 372 0.16 3.23 26.94
C ASP A 372 1.68 3.32 26.73
N GLU A 373 2.15 3.34 25.48
CA GLU A 373 3.56 3.50 25.15
C GLU A 373 3.99 4.97 25.29
N PHE A 374 3.15 5.92 24.85
CA PHE A 374 3.38 7.35 25.10
C PHE A 374 3.28 7.69 26.59
N ALA A 375 2.37 7.05 27.35
CA ALA A 375 2.33 7.22 28.81
C ALA A 375 3.58 6.63 29.50
N ARG A 376 4.09 5.49 29.02
CA ARG A 376 5.37 4.92 29.48
C ARG A 376 6.56 5.82 29.14
N LEU A 377 6.63 6.33 27.91
CA LEU A 377 7.66 7.24 27.45
C LEU A 377 7.59 8.58 28.19
N GLN A 378 6.40 9.14 28.43
CA GLN A 378 6.24 10.34 29.27
C GLN A 378 6.62 10.08 30.73
N ALA A 379 6.30 8.91 31.29
CA ALA A 379 6.69 8.55 32.65
C ALA A 379 8.21 8.38 32.77
N ALA A 380 8.85 7.72 31.79
CA ALA A 380 10.29 7.55 31.71
C ALA A 380 11.01 8.89 31.49
N HIS A 381 10.46 9.75 30.63
CA HIS A 381 10.96 11.11 30.39
C HIS A 381 10.86 11.98 31.66
N ARG A 382 9.75 11.88 32.39
CA ARG A 382 9.58 12.59 33.67
C ARG A 382 10.54 12.07 34.74
N GLU A 383 10.76 10.76 34.81
CA GLU A 383 11.74 10.14 35.73
C GLU A 383 13.18 10.50 35.37
N LEU A 384 13.48 10.68 34.08
CA LEU A 384 14.77 11.14 33.56
C LEU A 384 15.03 12.60 33.93
N ILE A 385 14.05 13.49 33.73
CA ILE A 385 14.15 14.91 34.11
C ILE A 385 14.31 15.08 35.64
N GLU A 386 13.61 14.29 36.45
CA GLU A 386 13.72 14.35 37.92
C GLU A 386 15.08 13.86 38.44
N ALA A 387 15.78 13.00 37.68
CA ALA A 387 17.10 12.48 38.05
C ALA A 387 18.27 13.45 37.75
N LEU A 388 18.02 14.51 36.99
CA LEU A 388 19.01 15.53 36.61
C LEU A 388 19.28 16.54 37.75
N PRO A 389 20.45 17.23 37.73
CA PRO A 389 20.76 18.26 38.70
C PRO A 389 19.80 19.47 38.60
N PRO A 390 19.51 20.18 39.70
CA PRO A 390 18.61 21.33 39.69
C PRO A 390 19.16 22.44 38.78
N GLY A 391 18.31 22.95 37.87
CA GLY A 391 18.66 23.94 36.85
C GLY A 391 18.99 23.37 35.47
N VAL A 392 19.30 22.06 35.37
CA VAL A 392 19.56 21.39 34.07
C VAL A 392 18.25 21.04 33.35
N ALA A 393 17.19 20.72 34.10
CA ALA A 393 15.86 20.52 33.53
C ALA A 393 15.33 21.80 32.85
N ASP A 394 15.50 22.96 33.50
CA ASP A 394 15.12 24.26 32.94
C ASP A 394 15.97 24.62 31.72
N GLN A 395 17.23 24.17 31.68
CA GLN A 395 18.11 24.33 30.52
C GLN A 395 17.68 23.45 29.35
N ILE A 396 17.24 22.22 29.60
CA ILE A 396 16.72 21.31 28.57
C ILE A 396 15.38 21.81 28.01
N GLU A 397 14.47 22.30 28.86
CA GLU A 397 13.19 22.86 28.42
C GLU A 397 13.34 24.17 27.63
N ALA A 398 14.43 24.93 27.88
CA ALA A 398 14.74 26.16 27.15
C ALA A 398 15.68 25.96 25.95
N ALA A 399 16.28 24.79 25.80
CA ALA A 399 17.25 24.45 24.76
C ALA A 399 16.57 23.90 23.50
N ARG A 400 17.25 24.03 22.35
CA ARG A 400 16.81 23.37 21.11
C ARG A 400 17.02 21.84 21.24
N PRO A 401 16.27 20.99 20.51
CA PRO A 401 16.33 19.53 20.67
C PRO A 401 17.75 18.94 20.62
N GLU A 402 18.60 19.45 19.74
CA GLU A 402 20.01 19.02 19.59
C GLU A 402 20.89 19.45 20.78
N GLU A 403 20.65 20.65 21.33
CA GLU A 403 21.33 21.13 22.53
C GLU A 403 20.89 20.35 23.77
N ALA A 404 19.61 20.00 23.85
CA ALA A 404 19.07 19.13 24.89
C ALA A 404 19.72 17.73 24.86
N GLU A 405 19.96 17.17 23.67
CA GLU A 405 20.68 15.91 23.51
C GLU A 405 22.13 15.99 23.99
N VAL A 406 22.84 17.08 23.69
CA VAL A 406 24.22 17.30 24.18
C VAL A 406 24.25 17.45 25.70
N ILE A 407 23.29 18.19 26.28
CA ILE A 407 23.16 18.35 27.74
C ILE A 407 22.84 17.01 28.40
N LEU A 408 21.96 16.21 27.80
CA LEU A 408 21.63 14.86 28.27
C LEU A 408 22.82 13.89 28.13
N ALA A 409 23.57 13.95 27.04
CA ALA A 409 24.77 13.15 26.80
C ALA A 409 25.88 13.44 27.83
N GLN A 410 26.06 14.72 28.20
CA GLN A 410 26.99 15.12 29.27
C GLN A 410 26.61 14.53 30.64
N HIS A 411 25.33 14.25 30.85
CA HIS A 411 24.79 13.65 32.08
C HIS A 411 24.49 12.15 31.96
N LEU A 412 24.73 11.53 30.80
CA LEU A 412 24.39 10.14 30.49
C LEU A 412 25.07 9.14 31.45
N ASN A 413 26.36 9.32 31.72
CA ASN A 413 27.09 8.46 32.66
C ASN A 413 26.52 8.52 34.09
N MET A 414 25.96 9.66 34.49
CA MET A 414 25.29 9.81 35.79
C MET A 414 23.90 9.15 35.76
N LEU A 415 23.15 9.30 34.68
CA LEU A 415 21.82 8.70 34.50
C LEU A 415 21.90 7.17 34.45
N LEU A 416 22.88 6.62 33.73
CA LEU A 416 23.18 5.18 33.68
C LEU A 416 23.53 4.63 35.07
N ALA A 417 24.22 5.41 35.91
CA ALA A 417 24.59 4.98 37.26
C ALA A 417 23.44 5.07 38.28
N LYS A 418 22.54 6.07 38.15
CA LYS A 418 21.43 6.28 39.10
C LYS A 418 20.14 5.56 38.72
N LYS A 419 19.85 5.42 37.43
CA LYS A 419 18.59 4.90 36.88
C LYS A 419 18.86 4.01 35.65
N PRO A 420 19.60 2.89 35.83
CA PRO A 420 20.01 2.03 34.72
C PRO A 420 18.82 1.38 33.97
N HIS A 421 17.66 1.24 34.61
CA HIS A 421 16.46 0.65 33.99
C HIS A 421 15.80 1.55 32.93
N LEU A 422 16.19 2.82 32.84
CA LEU A 422 15.74 3.72 31.78
C LEU A 422 16.46 3.47 30.45
N PHE A 423 17.50 2.62 30.45
CA PHE A 423 18.30 2.30 29.28
C PHE A 423 18.23 0.80 28.99
N PRO A 424 17.91 0.37 27.76
CA PRO A 424 17.88 -1.04 27.41
C PRO A 424 19.30 -1.65 27.51
N PRO A 425 19.47 -2.87 28.06
CA PRO A 425 20.77 -3.51 28.15
C PRO A 425 21.25 -3.95 26.76
N LEU A 426 22.46 -3.54 26.38
CA LEU A 426 23.13 -4.02 25.17
C LEU A 426 23.64 -5.44 25.40
N ASP A 427 23.10 -6.43 24.67
CA ASP A 427 23.53 -7.82 24.73
C ASP A 427 24.83 -8.01 23.91
N LEU A 428 25.97 -8.06 24.60
CA LEU A 428 27.30 -8.25 24.01
C LEU A 428 27.71 -9.73 23.91
N SER A 429 26.76 -10.63 23.66
CA SER A 429 27.05 -12.06 23.44
C SER A 429 27.52 -12.36 22.00
N MET A 430 28.64 -11.76 21.59
CA MET A 430 29.41 -12.16 20.40
C MET A 430 30.80 -12.63 20.82
N ASN A 431 31.13 -13.86 20.46
CA ASN A 431 32.30 -14.61 20.91
C ASN A 431 33.60 -14.06 20.27
N PRO A 432 34.66 -13.73 21.03
CA PRO A 432 35.81 -12.97 20.52
C PRO A 432 36.88 -13.80 19.76
N ASP A 433 36.50 -14.94 19.16
CA ASP A 433 37.44 -15.83 18.45
C ASP A 433 37.34 -15.78 16.91
N GLU A 434 36.46 -14.96 16.32
CA GLU A 434 36.28 -14.90 14.85
C GLU A 434 36.94 -13.70 14.14
N MET A 435 37.51 -12.75 14.88
CA MET A 435 38.26 -11.63 14.30
C MET A 435 39.65 -11.59 14.91
N GLY A 436 40.65 -12.07 14.16
CA GLY A 436 42.06 -12.10 14.55
C GLY A 436 42.67 -10.71 14.75
N ILE A 437 42.26 -10.03 15.82
CA ILE A 437 42.77 -8.73 16.24
C ILE A 437 43.53 -8.95 17.56
N GLU A 438 44.85 -8.91 17.49
CA GLU A 438 45.68 -8.82 18.69
C GLU A 438 45.42 -7.48 19.41
N PRO A 439 45.41 -7.44 20.76
CA PRO A 439 45.11 -6.22 21.48
C PRO A 439 46.34 -5.29 21.49
N PRO A 440 46.19 -3.99 21.17
CA PRO A 440 47.24 -3.03 21.44
C PRO A 440 47.17 -2.63 22.91
N THR A 441 48.16 -3.05 23.69
CA THR A 441 48.55 -2.38 24.93
C THR A 441 49.27 -1.08 24.59
N GLU A 442 48.72 0.07 25.03
CA GLU A 442 49.42 1.13 25.79
C GLU A 442 48.66 2.47 25.73
N SER A 443 48.24 2.91 26.93
CA SER A 443 48.16 4.29 27.44
C SER A 443 47.99 5.46 26.45
N LEU A 444 46.75 5.93 26.28
CA LEU A 444 46.38 7.16 25.53
C LEU A 444 45.78 8.24 26.45
N PHE A 445 46.29 8.35 27.69
CA PHE A 445 46.03 9.50 28.55
C PHE A 445 47.35 10.24 28.80
N ASP A 446 47.67 11.19 27.92
CA ASP A 446 48.55 12.31 28.29
C ASP A 446 47.69 13.57 28.36
N ALA A 447 47.34 13.90 29.60
CA ALA A 447 46.77 15.17 30.00
C ALA A 447 47.93 16.15 30.21
N ASP A 448 48.33 16.87 29.17
CA ASP A 448 49.16 18.08 29.26
C ASP A 448 49.30 18.75 27.87
N ALA A 449 48.24 19.39 27.41
CA ALA A 449 48.31 20.34 26.29
C ALA A 449 47.27 21.47 26.41
N TRP A 450 46.96 21.88 27.64
CA TRP A 450 46.30 23.15 27.91
C TRP A 450 47.39 24.17 28.22
N GLN A 451 47.77 24.96 27.23
CA GLN A 451 48.54 26.17 27.47
C GLN A 451 47.76 27.37 26.97
N GLU A 452 47.34 28.15 27.97
CA GLU A 452 46.71 29.45 27.89
C GLU A 452 47.39 30.38 26.88
N GLN A 453 46.58 31.02 26.03
CA GLN A 453 46.84 32.40 25.68
C GLN A 453 45.50 33.14 25.58
N ALA A 454 45.25 33.97 26.59
CA ALA A 454 44.15 34.90 26.67
C ALA A 454 44.56 36.26 26.08
N GLU A 455 43.53 37.06 25.78
CA GLU A 455 43.49 38.52 25.54
C GLU A 455 43.73 38.95 24.07
N ASP A 456 42.68 39.40 23.37
CA ASP A 456 42.16 40.76 23.42
C ASP A 456 40.81 40.90 22.65
N ASP A 457 39.98 41.82 23.13
CA ASP A 457 38.66 42.22 22.61
C ASP A 457 38.74 42.82 21.18
N GLU A 458 37.71 42.60 20.34
CA GLU A 458 37.04 43.62 19.48
C GLU A 458 36.01 42.96 18.52
N ASP A 459 34.73 43.28 18.76
CA ASP A 459 33.56 43.48 17.88
C ASP A 459 33.41 42.79 16.50
N ASP A 460 32.19 42.25 16.30
CA ASP A 460 31.38 42.14 15.07
C ASP A 460 31.97 41.41 13.84
N ASP A 461 31.57 40.15 13.64
CA ASP A 461 31.03 39.59 12.39
C ASP A 461 30.91 38.04 12.53
N TRP A 462 29.77 37.55 13.01
CA TRP A 462 29.43 36.10 13.00
C TRP A 462 27.98 35.88 12.54
N GLU A 463 27.61 36.50 11.41
CA GLU A 463 26.35 36.20 10.71
C GLU A 463 26.47 35.05 9.68
N ASP A 464 27.64 34.41 9.52
CA ASP A 464 27.88 33.47 8.40
C ASP A 464 28.09 31.99 8.79
N GLU A 465 27.83 31.54 10.03
CA GLU A 465 28.10 30.13 10.43
C GLU A 465 26.90 29.33 10.98
N VAL A 466 25.66 29.78 10.76
CA VAL A 466 24.44 29.08 11.26
C VAL A 466 23.42 28.68 10.18
N ASP A 467 23.75 28.82 8.89
CA ASP A 467 22.87 28.37 7.80
C ASP A 467 23.10 26.91 7.35
N ASP A 468 24.18 26.25 7.79
CA ASP A 468 24.60 24.95 7.22
C ASP A 468 23.98 23.70 7.84
N LEU A 469 23.12 23.79 8.86
CA LEU A 469 22.58 22.60 9.55
C LEU A 469 21.09 22.27 9.27
N PHE A 470 20.37 23.12 8.53
CA PHE A 470 18.95 22.89 8.17
C PHE A 470 18.63 23.17 6.70
N ALA A 471 19.64 23.26 5.83
CA ALA A 471 19.41 23.19 4.40
C ALA A 471 18.94 21.76 4.07
N VAL A 472 17.77 21.61 3.45
CA VAL A 472 17.68 20.63 2.35
C VAL A 472 18.92 20.93 1.53
N ASP A 473 19.90 20.03 1.46
CA ASP A 473 21.18 20.28 0.81
C ASP A 473 20.93 21.18 -0.40
N ASP A 474 21.27 22.48 -0.30
CA ASP A 474 20.73 23.53 -1.22
C ASP A 474 21.09 23.17 -2.68
N ASP A 475 22.13 22.35 -2.80
CA ASP A 475 22.60 21.67 -3.98
C ASP A 475 21.62 20.63 -4.56
N ALA A 476 20.98 19.75 -3.77
CA ALA A 476 20.02 18.76 -4.28
C ALA A 476 18.76 19.41 -4.87
N ALA A 477 18.23 20.45 -4.20
CA ALA A 477 17.13 21.25 -4.74
C ALA A 477 17.53 21.93 -6.06
N ARG A 478 18.74 22.51 -6.12
CA ARG A 478 19.28 23.10 -7.36
C ARG A 478 19.39 22.08 -8.50
N PHE A 479 19.89 20.88 -8.23
CA PHE A 479 20.03 19.84 -9.25
C PHE A 479 18.68 19.28 -9.71
N TYR A 480 17.69 19.27 -8.83
CA TYR A 480 16.32 18.94 -9.19
C TYR A 480 15.69 20.03 -10.08
N ASP A 481 15.85 21.30 -9.74
CA ASP A 481 15.35 22.42 -10.54
C ASP A 481 15.97 22.43 -11.95
N GLU A 482 17.29 22.24 -12.06
CA GLU A 482 17.97 22.05 -13.34
C GLU A 482 17.38 20.89 -14.16
N SER A 483 16.98 19.82 -13.48
CA SER A 483 16.36 18.65 -14.11
C SER A 483 14.90 18.94 -14.52
N SER A 484 14.15 19.68 -13.71
CA SER A 484 12.78 20.12 -14.00
C SER A 484 12.71 20.98 -15.26
N ASP A 485 13.67 21.88 -15.44
CA ASP A 485 13.81 22.68 -16.66
C ASP A 485 14.03 21.80 -17.90
N LEU A 486 14.85 20.75 -17.78
CA LEU A 486 15.10 19.81 -18.88
C LEU A 486 13.86 18.94 -19.17
N ILE A 487 13.11 18.54 -18.15
CA ILE A 487 11.86 17.78 -18.29
C ILE A 487 10.80 18.62 -19.00
N SER A 488 10.71 19.91 -18.68
CA SER A 488 9.80 20.85 -19.34
C SER A 488 10.16 21.04 -20.82
N GLN A 489 11.45 21.22 -21.13
CA GLN A 489 11.90 21.27 -22.53
C GLN A 489 11.68 19.97 -23.29
N PHE A 490 11.78 18.82 -22.59
CA PHE A 490 11.48 17.52 -23.18
C PHE A 490 9.98 17.35 -23.48
N TYR A 491 9.10 17.82 -22.59
CA TYR A 491 7.66 17.86 -22.83
C TYR A 491 7.33 18.66 -24.10
N ASP A 492 7.87 19.87 -24.22
CA ASP A 492 7.69 20.72 -25.41
C ASP A 492 8.22 20.04 -26.68
N TYR A 493 9.39 19.39 -26.60
CA TYR A 493 9.95 18.63 -27.71
C TYR A 493 9.05 17.47 -28.16
N LEU A 494 8.41 16.75 -27.22
CA LEU A 494 7.47 15.69 -27.55
C LEU A 494 6.24 16.23 -28.28
N LEU A 495 5.70 17.38 -27.84
CA LEU A 495 4.62 18.06 -28.55
C LEU A 495 5.03 18.49 -29.96
N GLU A 496 6.21 19.11 -30.11
CA GLU A 496 6.78 19.51 -31.40
C GLU A 496 6.97 18.31 -32.35
N SER A 497 7.32 17.14 -31.80
CA SER A 497 7.48 15.89 -32.54
C SER A 497 6.14 15.23 -32.97
N GLY A 498 5.01 15.83 -32.59
CA GLY A 498 3.66 15.38 -32.96
C GLY A 498 3.06 14.35 -31.99
N LYS A 499 3.56 14.26 -30.76
CA LYS A 499 2.93 13.45 -29.70
C LYS A 499 1.70 14.17 -29.14
N ARG A 500 0.74 13.38 -28.66
CA ARG A 500 -0.41 13.90 -27.91
C ARG A 500 0.05 14.44 -26.56
N SER A 501 -0.68 15.41 -26.03
CA SER A 501 -0.38 16.03 -24.72
C SER A 501 -0.31 15.01 -23.59
N THR A 502 -1.26 14.07 -23.54
CA THR A 502 -1.31 12.99 -22.55
C THR A 502 -0.06 12.11 -22.60
N THR A 503 0.29 11.63 -23.79
CA THR A 503 1.51 10.84 -24.01
C THR A 503 2.80 11.61 -23.71
N ALA A 504 2.85 12.91 -24.03
CA ALA A 504 3.99 13.76 -23.71
C ALA A 504 4.15 13.93 -22.20
N HIS A 505 3.03 14.15 -21.50
CA HIS A 505 2.97 14.25 -20.06
C HIS A 505 3.47 12.96 -19.39
N ASP A 506 2.94 11.80 -19.80
CA ASP A 506 3.35 10.51 -19.23
C ASP A 506 4.85 10.24 -19.43
N HIS A 507 5.37 10.53 -20.62
CA HIS A 507 6.79 10.35 -20.89
C HIS A 507 7.67 11.30 -20.06
N SER A 508 7.27 12.56 -19.90
CA SER A 508 8.00 13.51 -19.06
C SER A 508 7.91 13.16 -17.57
N HIS A 509 6.73 12.76 -17.10
CA HIS A 509 6.50 12.34 -15.72
C HIS A 509 7.36 11.13 -15.34
N ASN A 510 7.46 10.13 -16.22
CA ASN A 510 8.33 8.97 -16.01
C ASN A 510 9.81 9.32 -15.81
N VAL A 511 10.28 10.49 -16.30
CA VAL A 511 11.68 10.92 -16.16
C VAL A 511 11.97 11.50 -14.77
N VAL A 512 10.95 12.04 -14.10
CA VAL A 512 11.05 12.68 -12.77
C VAL A 512 11.68 11.75 -11.74
N ILE A 513 11.25 10.48 -11.72
CA ILE A 513 11.76 9.46 -10.79
C ILE A 513 13.30 9.37 -10.80
N TYR A 514 13.90 9.45 -11.97
CA TYR A 514 15.36 9.39 -12.09
C TYR A 514 16.02 10.74 -11.78
N ALA A 515 15.34 11.85 -12.04
CA ALA A 515 15.81 13.18 -11.63
C ALA A 515 15.92 13.28 -10.09
N GLU A 516 14.89 12.83 -9.37
CA GLU A 516 14.87 12.77 -7.92
C GLU A 516 15.97 11.86 -7.38
N PHE A 517 16.10 10.66 -7.95
CA PHE A 517 17.16 9.73 -7.61
C PHE A 517 18.57 10.33 -7.79
N LEU A 518 18.82 11.02 -8.91
CA LEU A 518 20.11 11.64 -9.15
C LEU A 518 20.37 12.84 -8.22
N ALA A 519 19.36 13.66 -7.96
CA ALA A 519 19.49 14.79 -7.06
C ALA A 519 19.81 14.32 -5.64
N LEU A 520 19.06 13.33 -5.14
CA LEU A 520 19.16 12.85 -3.76
C LEU A 520 20.43 12.04 -3.48
N TYR A 521 20.81 11.12 -4.37
CA TYR A 521 21.92 10.20 -4.08
C TYR A 521 23.24 10.58 -4.75
N TYR A 522 23.17 11.41 -5.79
CA TYR A 522 24.34 11.77 -6.60
C TYR A 522 24.63 13.27 -6.64
N GLN A 523 23.73 14.12 -6.14
CA GLN A 523 23.81 15.58 -6.28
C GLN A 523 24.10 15.95 -7.74
N ARG A 524 23.30 15.41 -8.66
CA ARG A 524 23.45 15.58 -10.10
C ARG A 524 22.12 15.87 -10.76
N SER A 525 22.14 16.72 -11.78
CA SER A 525 21.00 16.89 -12.69
C SER A 525 20.98 15.83 -13.78
N LEU A 526 19.84 15.67 -14.46
CA LEU A 526 19.61 14.67 -15.51
C LEU A 526 20.65 14.69 -16.66
N ILE A 527 21.26 15.84 -16.94
CA ILE A 527 22.32 15.95 -17.95
C ILE A 527 23.58 15.13 -17.60
N HIS A 528 23.82 14.92 -16.31
CA HIS A 528 24.98 14.18 -15.77
C HIS A 528 24.66 12.72 -15.46
N GLY A 529 23.46 12.24 -15.80
CA GLY A 529 23.12 10.84 -15.66
C GLY A 529 23.92 9.97 -16.63
N ASP A 530 24.25 8.78 -16.17
CA ASP A 530 25.11 7.84 -16.86
C ASP A 530 24.56 6.41 -16.79
N TYR A 531 25.27 5.47 -17.41
CA TYR A 531 24.88 4.06 -17.40
C TYR A 531 24.71 3.53 -15.97
N ALA A 532 25.67 3.81 -15.08
CA ALA A 532 25.75 3.17 -13.78
C ALA A 532 24.66 3.67 -12.82
N SER A 533 24.36 4.97 -12.86
CA SER A 533 23.26 5.57 -12.09
C SER A 533 21.89 5.14 -12.62
N LEU A 534 21.69 5.04 -13.94
CA LEU A 534 20.45 4.47 -14.50
C LEU A 534 20.27 2.99 -14.13
N ASP A 535 21.37 2.21 -14.15
CA ASP A 535 21.37 0.80 -13.78
C ASP A 535 20.98 0.64 -12.29
N GLU A 536 21.56 1.42 -11.37
CA GLU A 536 21.14 1.39 -9.96
C GLU A 536 19.70 1.87 -9.76
N CYS A 537 19.30 2.95 -10.42
CA CYS A 537 17.94 3.47 -10.32
C CYS A 537 16.91 2.39 -10.68
N LEU A 538 17.05 1.74 -11.84
CA LEU A 538 16.05 0.82 -12.37
C LEU A 538 16.11 -0.60 -11.79
N PHE A 539 17.30 -1.08 -11.42
CA PHE A 539 17.51 -2.47 -10.97
C PHE A 539 17.64 -2.61 -9.46
N TYR A 540 17.67 -1.51 -8.70
CA TYR A 540 17.77 -1.54 -7.23
C TYR A 540 16.84 -0.54 -6.53
N HIS A 541 16.92 0.75 -6.85
CA HIS A 541 16.18 1.77 -6.13
C HIS A 541 14.68 1.71 -6.42
N TYR A 542 14.31 1.71 -7.70
CA TYR A 542 12.93 1.72 -8.17
C TYR A 542 12.10 0.55 -7.64
N PRO A 543 12.57 -0.73 -7.71
CA PRO A 543 11.86 -1.86 -7.12
C PRO A 543 11.57 -1.74 -5.62
N ARG A 544 12.43 -1.05 -4.86
CA ARG A 544 12.38 -1.04 -3.39
C ARG A 544 11.61 0.15 -2.82
N ARG A 545 11.71 1.31 -3.47
CA ARG A 545 11.23 2.58 -2.90
C ARG A 545 9.91 3.06 -3.49
N ILE A 546 9.59 2.68 -4.72
CA ILE A 546 8.37 3.16 -5.35
C ILE A 546 7.25 2.14 -5.08
N LEU A 547 6.19 2.61 -4.42
CA LEU A 547 4.98 1.82 -4.16
C LEU A 547 4.23 1.58 -5.48
N ASN A 548 3.52 0.45 -5.57
CA ASN A 548 2.71 0.07 -6.75
C ASN A 548 3.51 -0.05 -8.07
N THR A 549 4.76 -0.49 -8.00
CA THR A 549 5.57 -0.71 -9.20
C THR A 549 5.03 -1.88 -10.02
N THR A 550 4.93 -1.71 -11.34
CA THR A 550 4.51 -2.79 -12.23
C THR A 550 5.56 -3.08 -13.30
N PRO A 551 5.67 -4.35 -13.76
CA PRO A 551 6.53 -4.71 -14.89
C PRO A 551 6.22 -3.91 -16.17
N ARG A 552 4.97 -3.45 -16.35
CA ARG A 552 4.61 -2.60 -17.48
C ARG A 552 5.21 -1.20 -17.32
N HIS A 553 5.01 -0.60 -16.16
CA HIS A 553 5.42 0.77 -15.90
C HIS A 553 6.95 0.95 -15.98
N VAL A 554 7.74 0.02 -15.45
CA VAL A 554 9.22 0.10 -15.61
C VAL A 554 9.70 0.04 -17.07
N ARG A 555 8.95 -0.65 -17.95
CA ARG A 555 9.26 -0.66 -19.40
C ARG A 555 8.94 0.67 -20.05
N GLU A 556 7.88 1.33 -19.59
CA GLU A 556 7.49 2.67 -20.02
C GLU A 556 8.55 3.68 -19.54
N ILE A 557 8.99 3.63 -18.28
CA ILE A 557 10.11 4.43 -17.76
C ILE A 557 11.37 4.23 -18.60
N CYS A 558 11.79 2.99 -18.85
CA CYS A 558 12.96 2.72 -19.72
C CYS A 558 12.81 3.34 -21.12
N THR A 559 11.59 3.39 -21.64
CA THR A 559 11.30 4.00 -22.95
C THR A 559 11.36 5.52 -22.89
N SER A 560 10.82 6.12 -21.83
CA SER A 560 10.90 7.56 -21.55
C SER A 560 12.34 8.02 -21.37
N MET A 561 13.17 7.30 -20.58
CA MET A 561 14.59 7.61 -20.42
C MET A 561 15.35 7.58 -21.75
N LYS A 562 15.11 6.57 -22.59
CA LYS A 562 15.71 6.51 -23.93
C LYS A 562 15.32 7.71 -24.79
N GLN A 563 14.05 8.09 -24.79
CA GLN A 563 13.56 9.24 -25.58
C GLN A 563 14.13 10.56 -25.05
N PHE A 564 14.22 10.71 -23.73
CA PHE A 564 14.79 11.88 -23.07
C PHE A 564 16.26 12.08 -23.43
N TYR A 565 17.10 11.04 -23.32
CA TYR A 565 18.51 11.16 -23.70
C TYR A 565 18.73 11.33 -25.21
N ALA A 566 17.86 10.78 -26.04
CA ALA A 566 17.86 11.08 -27.47
C ALA A 566 17.55 12.56 -27.74
N PHE A 567 16.57 13.13 -27.02
CA PHE A 567 16.27 14.56 -27.05
C PHE A 567 17.47 15.43 -26.66
N LEU A 568 18.16 15.10 -25.56
CA LEU A 568 19.34 15.84 -25.12
C LEU A 568 20.44 15.83 -26.19
N LYS A 569 20.61 14.70 -26.89
CA LYS A 569 21.57 14.58 -27.99
C LYS A 569 21.12 15.37 -29.22
N ASP A 570 19.85 15.30 -29.59
CA ASP A 570 19.28 16.04 -30.73
C ASP A 570 19.41 17.56 -30.53
N ARG A 571 19.29 18.03 -29.28
CA ARG A 571 19.54 19.43 -28.88
C ARG A 571 21.03 19.78 -28.73
N GLY A 572 21.93 18.80 -28.87
CA GLY A 572 23.38 18.98 -28.74
C GLY A 572 23.86 19.24 -27.31
N ILE A 573 23.04 18.93 -26.32
CA ILE A 573 23.35 19.09 -24.88
C ILE A 573 24.33 18.02 -24.43
N ILE A 574 24.16 16.78 -24.92
CA ILE A 574 25.08 15.67 -24.68
C ILE A 574 25.68 15.12 -25.99
N ALA A 575 26.85 14.52 -25.89
CA ALA A 575 27.55 13.94 -27.04
C ALA A 575 27.12 12.49 -27.34
N ASP A 576 26.68 11.72 -26.33
CA ASP A 576 26.40 10.29 -26.45
C ASP A 576 25.17 9.88 -25.62
N ASP A 577 24.25 9.16 -26.26
CA ASP A 577 23.00 8.62 -25.69
C ASP A 577 22.98 7.08 -25.70
N ARG A 578 24.08 6.44 -26.17
CA ARG A 578 24.12 4.98 -26.38
C ARG A 578 23.88 4.18 -25.11
N PHE A 579 24.24 4.72 -23.94
CA PHE A 579 24.00 4.08 -22.65
C PHE A 579 22.49 3.95 -22.34
N ALA A 580 21.70 5.00 -22.57
CA ALA A 580 20.25 4.99 -22.36
C ALA A 580 19.56 4.00 -23.31
N TYR A 581 20.03 3.91 -24.56
CA TYR A 581 19.55 2.90 -25.50
C TYR A 581 19.86 1.47 -25.01
N ALA A 582 21.04 1.25 -24.43
CA ALA A 582 21.46 -0.07 -23.95
C ALA A 582 20.63 -0.52 -22.73
N ILE A 583 20.37 0.38 -21.79
CA ILE A 583 19.43 0.16 -20.68
C ILE A 583 18.02 -0.15 -21.20
N TRP A 584 17.52 0.61 -22.18
CA TRP A 584 16.20 0.34 -22.78
C TRP A 584 16.08 -1.04 -23.45
N ARG A 585 17.17 -1.58 -24.02
CA ARG A 585 17.17 -2.95 -24.55
C ARG A 585 16.98 -4.00 -23.46
N ARG A 586 17.29 -3.65 -22.21
CA ARG A 586 17.21 -4.50 -21.02
C ARG A 586 15.94 -4.26 -20.20
N ARG A 587 14.99 -3.48 -20.69
CA ARG A 587 13.73 -3.19 -19.98
C ARG A 587 12.97 -4.44 -19.52
N ASP A 588 13.09 -5.55 -20.27
CA ASP A 588 12.46 -6.82 -19.89
C ASP A 588 13.18 -7.51 -18.73
N GLN A 589 14.47 -7.26 -18.54
CA GLN A 589 15.22 -7.69 -17.37
C GLN A 589 14.81 -6.86 -16.14
N ALA A 590 14.67 -5.54 -16.28
CA ALA A 590 14.16 -4.67 -15.19
C ALA A 590 12.74 -5.07 -14.77
N ALA A 591 11.84 -5.32 -15.74
CA ALA A 591 10.50 -5.84 -15.50
C ALA A 591 10.50 -7.20 -14.79
N ARG A 592 11.51 -8.04 -15.05
CA ARG A 592 11.66 -9.34 -14.40
C ARG A 592 12.18 -9.24 -12.98
N VAL A 593 13.01 -8.24 -12.66
CA VAL A 593 13.42 -7.94 -11.27
C VAL A 593 12.18 -7.64 -10.42
N LEU A 594 11.30 -6.74 -10.90
CA LEU A 594 10.04 -6.43 -10.21
C LEU A 594 9.18 -7.68 -10.01
N SER A 595 8.93 -8.44 -11.09
CA SER A 595 8.11 -9.64 -11.01
C SER A 595 8.65 -10.70 -10.03
N ILE A 596 9.98 -10.78 -9.84
CA ILE A 596 10.58 -11.69 -8.86
C ILE A 596 10.52 -11.08 -7.46
N TYR A 597 10.76 -9.77 -7.33
CA TYR A 597 10.65 -9.04 -6.07
C TYR A 597 9.24 -9.14 -5.47
N ASP A 598 8.19 -8.95 -6.29
CA ASP A 598 6.77 -9.08 -5.90
C ASP A 598 6.41 -10.50 -5.41
N ARG A 599 7.23 -11.50 -5.74
CA ARG A 599 7.06 -12.91 -5.35
C ARG A 599 7.89 -13.29 -4.12
N LEU A 600 8.74 -12.41 -3.61
CA LEU A 600 9.48 -12.66 -2.37
C LEU A 600 8.53 -12.56 -1.18
N ALA A 601 8.25 -13.69 -0.55
CA ALA A 601 7.43 -13.73 0.65
C ALA A 601 8.26 -13.25 1.85
N ALA A 602 7.85 -12.13 2.48
CA ALA A 602 8.52 -11.51 3.63
C ALA A 602 8.69 -12.44 4.84
N ASP A 603 7.69 -13.31 5.02
CA ASP A 603 7.62 -14.30 6.09
C ASP A 603 8.35 -15.61 5.73
N SER A 604 8.97 -15.67 4.54
CA SER A 604 9.84 -16.78 4.17
C SER A 604 11.08 -16.78 5.06
N PRO A 605 11.45 -17.92 5.67
CA PRO A 605 12.70 -18.03 6.42
C PRO A 605 13.94 -17.79 5.54
N ASN A 606 13.78 -17.83 4.21
CA ASN A 606 14.84 -17.57 3.23
C ASN A 606 14.76 -16.16 2.60
N PHE A 607 13.88 -15.27 3.10
CA PHE A 607 13.68 -13.95 2.51
C PHE A 607 14.99 -13.19 2.35
N ASP A 608 15.77 -13.03 3.42
CA ASP A 608 17.04 -12.29 3.39
C ASP A 608 18.03 -12.87 2.37
N ALA A 609 18.09 -14.20 2.29
CA ALA A 609 18.97 -14.89 1.34
C ALA A 609 18.52 -14.66 -0.11
N LEU A 610 17.21 -14.77 -0.38
CA LEU A 610 16.63 -14.54 -1.71
C LEU A 610 16.74 -13.05 -2.12
N PHE A 611 16.48 -12.13 -1.20
CA PHE A 611 16.61 -10.70 -1.38
C PHE A 611 18.05 -10.30 -1.71
N THR A 612 19.00 -10.73 -0.88
CA THR A 612 20.44 -10.49 -1.09
C THR A 612 20.89 -11.08 -2.42
N ARG A 613 20.35 -12.24 -2.81
CA ARG A 613 20.68 -12.85 -4.11
C ARG A 613 20.07 -12.10 -5.30
N LEU A 614 18.85 -11.58 -5.15
CA LEU A 614 18.17 -10.79 -6.19
C LEU A 614 18.87 -9.46 -6.44
N PHE A 615 19.39 -8.81 -5.40
CA PHE A 615 20.08 -7.53 -5.49
C PHE A 615 21.59 -7.62 -5.30
N GLN A 616 22.16 -8.82 -5.46
CA GLN A 616 23.58 -9.14 -5.27
C GLN A 616 24.57 -8.04 -5.73
N PRO A 617 24.42 -7.43 -6.92
CA PRO A 617 25.35 -6.40 -7.40
C PRO A 617 25.45 -5.17 -6.47
N TYR A 618 24.39 -4.88 -5.73
CA TYR A 618 24.23 -3.69 -4.89
C TYR A 618 24.34 -4.01 -3.39
N THR A 619 24.17 -5.27 -3.00
CA THR A 619 24.16 -5.69 -1.59
C THR A 619 25.47 -6.36 -1.12
N GLU A 620 26.37 -6.78 -2.02
CA GLU A 620 27.63 -7.49 -1.68
C GLU A 620 28.87 -6.61 -1.56
#